data_AF-A0A6P8NAI9-F1
#
_entry.id   AF-A0A6P8NAI9-F1
#
_cell.length_a   1.000
_cell.length_b   1.000
_cell.length_c   1.000
_cell.angle_alpha   90.00
_cell.angle_beta   90.00
_cell.angle_gamma   90.00
#
_symmetry.space_group_name_H-M   'P 1'
#
loop_
_entity.id
_entity.type
_entity.pdbx_description
1 polymer ?
#
loop_
_entity_poly.entity_id
_entity_poly.type
_entity_poly.pdbx_seq_one_letter_code
_entity_poly.pdbx_strand_id
1 'polypeptide(L)'
;MKQTGGKVPVEILVGVIECIITIARNQALRDTIITGDIIDAICASFELSCISMNDFKIACCKALSTMCIEKIGKQEFLKAQGPERLYNLLCDVKSIPIRNAAAQLIQLLCADPVLADTFVSARYLN
;
A
#
# COMPACT_ATOMS: atom_id res chain seq x y z
N MET A 1 32.19 10.53 2.68
CA MET A 1 31.17 11.28 3.44
C MET A 1 30.35 10.28 4.24
N LYS A 2 30.47 10.29 5.58
CA LYS A 2 29.57 9.50 6.44
C LYS A 2 28.24 10.25 6.47
N GLN A 3 27.19 9.71 5.85
CA GLN A 3 25.84 10.23 6.05
C GLN A 3 25.51 10.02 7.53
N THR A 4 25.42 11.12 8.27
CA THR A 4 24.76 11.14 9.57
C THR A 4 23.29 10.82 9.30
N GLY A 5 22.93 9.53 9.44
CA GLY A 5 21.59 9.01 9.17
C GLY A 5 20.56 9.56 10.15
N GLY A 6 20.13 10.80 9.91
CA GLY A 6 18.88 11.31 10.48
C GLY A 6 17.73 10.47 9.94
N LYS A 7 16.83 10.01 10.82
CA LYS A 7 15.57 9.40 10.39
C LYS A 7 14.84 10.40 9.52
N VAL A 8 14.42 9.99 8.32
CA VAL A 8 13.59 10.83 7.43
C VAL A 8 12.27 11.12 8.16
N PRO A 9 11.86 12.39 8.32
CA PRO A 9 10.57 12.74 8.92
C PRO A 9 9.40 12.10 8.18
N VAL A 10 8.36 11.70 8.91
CA VAL A 10 7.20 11.00 8.33
C VAL A 10 6.46 11.88 7.31
N GLU A 11 6.46 13.19 7.52
CA GLU A 11 5.83 14.17 6.64
C GLU A 11 6.47 14.16 5.25
N ILE A 12 7.79 13.95 5.18
CA ILE A 12 8.51 13.80 3.91
C ILE A 12 8.08 12.50 3.22
N LEU A 13 7.98 11.40 3.96
CA LEU A 13 7.55 10.12 3.41
C LEU A 13 6.11 10.18 2.89
N VAL A 14 5.19 10.82 3.63
CA VAL A 14 3.81 11.09 3.18
C VAL A 14 3.81 11.95 1.92
N GLY A 15 4.62 13.01 1.89
CA GLY A 15 4.77 13.88 0.72
C GLY A 15 5.22 13.11 -0.53
N VAL A 16 6.19 12.20 -0.38
CA VAL A 16 6.65 11.32 -1.48
C VAL A 16 5.50 10.45 -2.00
N ILE A 17 4.70 9.86 -1.11
CA ILE A 17 3.55 9.02 -1.51
C ILE A 17 2.49 9.84 -2.24
N GLU A 18 2.19 11.06 -1.79
CA GLU A 18 1.25 11.95 -2.49
C GLU A 18 1.77 12.38 -3.87
N CYS A 19 3.08 12.56 -4.04
CA CYS A 19 3.68 12.74 -5.36
C CYS A 19 3.47 11.51 -6.26
N ILE A 20 3.72 10.30 -5.74
CA ILE A 20 3.49 9.05 -6.48
C ILE A 20 2.03 8.92 -6.89
N ILE A 21 1.08 9.19 -5.99
CA ILE A 21 -0.37 9.19 -6.28
C ILE A 21 -0.68 10.17 -7.40
N THR A 22 -0.11 11.38 -7.35
CA THR A 22 -0.33 12.43 -8.35
C THR A 22 0.17 11.99 -9.73
N ILE A 23 1.35 11.37 -9.79
CA ILE A 23 1.92 10.84 -11.03
C ILE A 23 1.08 9.67 -11.55
N ALA A 24 0.69 8.73 -10.69
CA ALA A 24 -0.12 7.56 -11.07
C ALA A 24 -1.50 7.96 -11.63
N ARG A 25 -2.06 9.08 -11.19
CA ARG A 25 -3.32 9.62 -11.75
C ARG A 25 -3.16 10.15 -13.17
N ASN A 26 -1.97 10.62 -13.53
CA ASN A 26 -1.68 11.06 -14.90
C ASN A 26 -1.58 9.85 -15.84
N GLN A 27 -2.51 9.74 -16.80
CA GLN A 27 -2.60 8.60 -17.70
C GLN A 27 -1.32 8.37 -18.54
N ALA A 28 -0.58 9.42 -18.90
CA ALA A 28 0.65 9.30 -19.69
C ALA A 28 1.84 8.79 -18.87
N LEU A 29 1.80 8.91 -17.54
CA LEU A 29 2.90 8.54 -16.63
C LEU A 29 2.55 7.34 -15.74
N ARG A 30 1.30 6.89 -15.75
CA ARG A 30 0.76 5.85 -14.87
C ARG A 30 1.55 4.55 -14.97
N ASP A 31 1.74 4.03 -16.16
CA ASP A 31 2.45 2.75 -16.35
C ASP A 31 3.95 2.86 -16.03
N THR A 32 4.52 4.07 -16.10
CA THR A 32 5.92 4.33 -15.75
C THR A 32 6.17 4.26 -14.24
N ILE A 33 5.19 4.66 -13.43
CA ILE A 33 5.33 4.70 -11.96
C ILE A 33 4.84 3.43 -11.28
N ILE A 34 4.00 2.62 -11.93
CA ILE A 34 3.54 1.34 -11.39
C ILE A 34 4.58 0.27 -11.69
N THR A 35 5.56 0.16 -10.80
CA THR A 35 6.63 -0.85 -10.87
C THR A 35 6.57 -1.80 -9.67
N GLY A 36 7.16 -2.99 -9.83
CA GLY A 36 7.29 -3.97 -8.75
C GLY A 36 7.98 -3.37 -7.52
N ASP A 37 9.08 -2.64 -7.71
CA ASP A 37 9.84 -2.02 -6.61
C ASP A 37 9.02 -0.98 -5.84
N ILE A 38 8.23 -0.15 -6.53
CA ILE A 38 7.38 0.86 -5.88
C ILE A 38 6.25 0.19 -5.11
N ILE A 39 5.60 -0.81 -5.72
CA ILE A 39 4.54 -1.57 -5.07
C ILE A 39 5.06 -2.31 -3.84
N ASP A 40 6.21 -2.97 -3.94
CA ASP A 40 6.83 -3.70 -2.84
C ASP A 40 7.23 -2.75 -1.70
N ALA A 41 7.85 -1.62 -2.00
CA ALA A 41 8.19 -0.61 -1.00
C ALA A 41 6.94 -0.07 -0.27
N ILE A 42 5.85 0.16 -1.00
CA ILE A 42 4.57 0.57 -0.41
C ILE A 42 3.99 -0.53 0.47
N CYS A 43 4.02 -1.79 0.04
CA CYS A 43 3.52 -2.92 0.85
C CYS A 43 4.38 -3.16 2.10
N ALA A 44 5.71 -3.07 1.98
CA ALA A 44 6.64 -3.23 3.10
C ALA A 44 6.42 -2.17 4.21
N SER A 45 5.85 -1.00 3.87
CA SER A 45 5.48 0.01 4.87
C SER A 45 4.52 -0.51 5.93
N PHE A 46 3.70 -1.53 5.61
CA PHE A 46 2.69 -2.07 6.50
C PHE A 46 3.29 -2.82 7.69
N GLU A 47 4.49 -3.38 7.52
CA GLU A 47 5.23 -4.13 8.53
C GLU A 47 5.93 -3.21 9.57
N LEU A 48 5.98 -1.89 9.32
CA LEU A 48 6.62 -0.95 10.25
C LEU A 48 5.85 -0.86 11.57
N SER A 49 6.49 -1.15 12.71
CA SER A 49 5.80 -1.16 14.01
C SER A 49 5.65 0.20 14.68
N CYS A 50 6.28 1.25 14.15
CA CYS A 50 6.33 2.56 14.80
C CYS A 50 5.03 3.36 14.62
N ILE A 51 4.41 3.78 15.73
CA ILE A 51 3.14 4.55 15.73
C ILE A 51 3.27 5.87 14.95
N SER A 52 4.45 6.50 14.96
CA SER A 52 4.68 7.74 14.19
C SER A 52 4.55 7.55 12.68
N MET A 53 4.48 6.31 12.18
CA MET A 53 4.34 5.98 10.76
C MET A 53 2.88 5.78 10.33
N ASN A 54 1.91 6.08 11.21
CA ASN A 54 0.51 5.79 10.92
C ASN A 54 0.00 6.52 9.67
N ASP A 55 0.30 7.82 9.54
CA ASP A 55 -0.14 8.62 8.39
C ASP A 55 0.53 8.14 7.09
N PHE A 56 1.79 7.70 7.17
CA PHE A 56 2.49 7.09 6.05
C PHE A 56 1.82 5.80 5.59
N LYS A 57 1.45 4.90 6.50
CA LYS A 57 0.71 3.68 6.17
C LYS A 57 -0.65 3.97 5.52
N ILE A 58 -1.37 4.98 6.01
CA ILE A 58 -2.64 5.41 5.41
C ILE A 58 -2.42 5.94 3.99
N ALA A 59 -1.40 6.76 3.78
CA ALA A 59 -1.02 7.24 2.45
C ALA A 59 -0.65 6.08 1.52
N CYS A 60 0.08 5.08 2.01
CA CYS A 60 0.41 3.86 1.28
C CYS A 60 -0.84 3.08 0.85
N CYS A 61 -1.85 2.91 1.72
CA CYS A 61 -3.14 2.32 1.32
C CYS A 61 -3.80 3.11 0.17
N LYS A 62 -3.82 4.44 0.26
CA LYS A 62 -4.38 5.32 -0.79
C LYS A 62 -3.61 5.23 -2.11
N ALA A 63 -2.30 5.05 -2.05
CA ALA A 63 -1.46 4.83 -3.24
C ALA A 63 -1.80 3.51 -3.91
N LEU A 64 -1.90 2.41 -3.15
CA LEU A 64 -2.33 1.12 -3.70
C LEU A 64 -3.74 1.19 -4.30
N SER A 65 -4.68 1.88 -3.65
CA SER A 65 -6.03 2.10 -4.21
C SER A 65 -6.02 2.84 -5.55
N THR A 66 -4.99 3.66 -5.80
CA THR A 66 -4.83 4.38 -7.08
C THR A 66 -4.18 3.50 -8.14
N MET A 67 -3.13 2.76 -7.77
CA MET A 67 -2.32 1.99 -8.72
C MET A 67 -2.93 0.62 -9.06
N CYS A 68 -3.59 -0.03 -8.11
CA CYS A 68 -4.19 -1.36 -8.29
C CYS A 68 -5.56 -1.33 -8.98
N ILE A 69 -5.95 -0.18 -9.54
CA ILE A 69 -7.02 -0.13 -10.55
C ILE A 69 -6.52 -0.79 -11.84
N GLU A 70 -5.24 -0.58 -12.16
CA GLU A 70 -4.60 -1.13 -13.35
C GLU A 70 -4.22 -2.59 -13.17
N LYS A 71 -4.28 -3.34 -14.28
CA LYS A 71 -3.91 -4.76 -14.30
C LYS A 71 -2.46 -4.97 -13.84
N ILE A 72 -1.52 -4.13 -14.28
CA ILE A 72 -0.12 -4.21 -13.87
C ILE A 72 0.04 -3.97 -12.37
N GLY A 73 -0.68 -2.99 -11.80
CA GLY A 73 -0.65 -2.73 -10.36
C GLY A 73 -1.13 -3.92 -9.54
N LYS A 74 -2.22 -4.56 -9.95
CA LYS A 74 -2.73 -5.79 -9.30
C LYS A 74 -1.73 -6.94 -9.37
N GLN A 75 -1.09 -7.13 -10.53
CA GLN A 75 -0.09 -8.19 -10.72
C GLN A 75 1.14 -7.98 -9.84
N GLU A 76 1.67 -6.77 -9.80
CA GLU A 76 2.81 -6.44 -8.93
C GLU A 76 2.43 -6.52 -7.45
N PHE A 77 1.20 -6.13 -7.09
CA PHE A 77 0.69 -6.24 -5.71
C PHE A 77 0.66 -7.70 -5.23
N LEU A 78 0.21 -8.63 -6.09
CA LEU A 78 0.24 -10.06 -5.80
C LEU A 78 1.67 -10.57 -5.61
N LYS A 79 2.61 -10.18 -6.49
CA LYS A 79 4.03 -10.57 -6.40
C LYS A 79 4.69 -10.06 -5.12
N ALA A 80 4.33 -8.87 -4.67
CA ALA A 80 4.84 -8.24 -3.46
C ALA A 80 4.21 -8.78 -2.15
N GLN A 81 3.49 -9.91 -2.21
CA GLN A 81 2.74 -10.48 -1.09
C GLN A 81 1.78 -9.46 -0.44
N GLY A 82 1.29 -8.52 -1.25
CA GLY A 82 0.44 -7.42 -0.82
C GLY A 82 -0.79 -7.86 -0.03
N PRO A 83 -1.54 -8.91 -0.44
CA PRO A 83 -2.69 -9.38 0.33
C PRO A 83 -2.37 -9.78 1.77
N GLU A 84 -1.26 -10.50 1.99
CA GLU A 84 -0.83 -10.94 3.33
C GLU A 84 -0.40 -9.76 4.19
N ARG A 85 0.43 -8.86 3.64
CA ARG A 85 0.88 -7.65 4.34
C ARG A 85 -0.29 -6.73 4.70
N LEU A 86 -1.28 -6.63 3.82
CA LEU A 86 -2.49 -5.84 4.04
C LEU A 86 -3.40 -6.47 5.13
N TYR A 87 -3.47 -7.80 5.19
CA TYR A 87 -4.21 -8.45 6.26
C TYR A 87 -3.56 -8.26 7.63
N ASN A 88 -2.23 -8.40 7.72
CA ASN A 88 -1.50 -8.13 8.96
C ASN A 88 -1.74 -6.68 9.42
N LEU A 89 -1.82 -5.73 8.49
CA LEU A 89 -2.18 -4.34 8.78
C LEU A 89 -3.59 -4.21 9.39
N LEU A 90 -4.56 -5.01 8.94
CA LEU A 90 -5.93 -5.01 9.44
C LEU A 90 -6.03 -5.64 10.84
N CYS A 91 -5.31 -6.73 11.08
CA CYS A 91 -5.41 -7.53 12.30
C CYS A 91 -4.52 -7.01 13.45
N ASP A 92 -3.29 -6.63 13.15
CA ASP A 92 -2.27 -6.41 14.17
C ASP A 92 -2.19 -4.95 14.64
N VAL A 93 -2.78 -4.03 13.89
CA VAL A 93 -2.72 -2.60 14.18
C VAL A 93 -3.92 -2.15 15.03
N LYS A 94 -3.63 -1.57 16.21
CA LYS A 94 -4.66 -1.01 17.09
C LYS A 94 -5.33 0.27 16.55
N SER A 95 -4.65 0.99 15.67
CA SER A 95 -5.11 2.27 15.11
C SER A 95 -6.34 2.08 14.22
N ILE A 96 -7.47 2.65 14.64
CA ILE A 96 -8.74 2.62 13.87
C ILE A 96 -8.56 3.25 12.47
N PRO A 97 -7.93 4.43 12.30
CA PRO A 97 -7.74 5.01 10.98
C PRO A 97 -6.99 4.11 9.99
N ILE A 98 -5.96 3.40 10.46
CA ILE A 98 -5.21 2.47 9.61
C ILE A 98 -6.08 1.29 9.19
N ARG A 99 -6.78 0.67 10.14
CA ARG A 99 -7.69 -0.45 9.83
C ARG A 99 -8.79 -0.04 8.86
N ASN A 100 -9.32 1.17 8.99
CA ASN A 100 -10.29 1.70 8.05
C ASN A 100 -9.70 1.88 6.65
N ALA A 101 -8.49 2.43 6.53
CA ALA A 101 -7.80 2.56 5.25
C ALA A 101 -7.50 1.19 4.62
N ALA A 102 -7.07 0.22 5.43
CA ALA A 102 -6.84 -1.16 4.99
C ALA A 102 -8.12 -1.83 4.50
N ALA A 103 -9.21 -1.72 5.27
CA ALA A 103 -10.52 -2.28 4.90
C ALA A 103 -11.06 -1.67 3.60
N GLN A 104 -10.93 -0.35 3.41
CA GLN A 104 -11.32 0.31 2.16
C GLN A 104 -10.50 -0.18 0.97
N LEU A 105 -9.18 -0.37 1.14
CA LEU A 105 -8.34 -0.94 0.10
C LEU A 105 -8.76 -2.38 -0.23
N ILE A 106 -9.00 -3.24 0.78
CA ILE A 106 -9.48 -4.62 0.56
C ILE A 106 -10.79 -4.60 -0.22
N GLN A 107 -11.76 -3.77 0.19
CA GLN A 107 -13.05 -3.65 -0.52
C GLN A 107 -12.88 -3.27 -1.99
N LEU A 108 -11.98 -2.33 -2.28
CA LEU A 108 -11.67 -1.94 -3.66
C LEU A 108 -11.03 -3.09 -4.46
N LEU A 109 -10.08 -3.80 -3.86
CA LEU A 109 -9.36 -4.90 -4.51
C LEU A 109 -10.25 -6.12 -4.75
N CYS A 110 -11.23 -6.37 -3.88
CA CYS A 110 -12.21 -7.44 -4.05
C CYS A 110 -13.17 -7.25 -5.24
N ALA A 111 -13.15 -6.10 -5.91
CA ALA A 111 -13.83 -5.95 -7.20
C ALA A 111 -13.17 -6.80 -8.31
N ASP A 112 -11.92 -7.25 -8.09
CA ASP A 112 -11.24 -8.20 -8.95
C ASP A 112 -11.41 -9.63 -8.41
N PRO A 113 -11.96 -10.58 -9.18
CA PRO A 113 -12.20 -11.95 -8.72
C PRO A 113 -10.95 -12.68 -8.24
N VAL A 114 -9.79 -12.47 -8.87
CA VAL A 114 -8.54 -13.15 -8.49
C VAL A 114 -8.07 -12.68 -7.12
N LEU A 115 -8.17 -11.37 -6.87
CA LEU A 115 -7.83 -10.79 -5.57
C LEU A 115 -8.85 -11.19 -4.51
N ALA A 116 -10.15 -11.17 -4.83
CA ALA A 116 -11.21 -11.62 -3.93
C ALA A 116 -10.98 -13.08 -3.48
N ASP A 117 -10.72 -13.99 -4.41
CA ASP A 117 -10.42 -15.39 -4.12
C ASP A 117 -9.14 -15.53 -3.28
N THR A 118 -8.14 -14.68 -3.52
CA THR A 118 -6.91 -14.65 -2.71
C THR A 118 -7.19 -14.24 -1.27
N PHE A 119 -8.01 -13.19 -1.06
CA PHE A 119 -8.39 -12.77 0.29
C PHE A 119 -9.24 -13.83 1.02
N VAL A 120 -10.16 -14.49 0.33
CA VAL A 120 -10.97 -15.58 0.90
C VAL A 120 -10.10 -16.80 1.24
N SER A 121 -9.25 -17.24 0.31
CA SER A 121 -8.39 -18.43 0.48
C SER A 121 -7.43 -18.27 1.64
N ALA A 122 -6.96 -17.06 1.88
CA ALA A 122 -6.10 -16.74 3.00
C ALA A 122 -6.86 -16.55 4.34
N ARG A 123 -8.18 -16.83 4.36
CA ARG A 123 -9.09 -16.68 5.52
C ARG A 123 -9.23 -15.25 6.01
N TYR A 124 -8.99 -14.27 5.16
CA TYR A 124 -9.07 -12.85 5.49
C TYR A 124 -10.51 -12.32 5.53
N LEU A 125 -11.46 -13.06 4.92
CA LEU A 125 -12.89 -12.72 4.78
C LEU A 125 -13.80 -13.90 5.16
N ASN A 126 -13.56 -14.55 6.30
CA ASN A 126 -14.46 -15.58 6.83
C ASN A 126 -15.66 -14.98 7.57
#